data_AF-A0A196MWR2-F1
#
_entry.id   AF-A0A196MWR2-F1
#
_cell.length_a   1.000
_cell.length_b   1.000
_cell.length_c   1.000
_cell.angle_alpha   90.00
_cell.angle_beta   90.00
_cell.angle_gamma   90.00
#
_symmetry.space_group_name_H-M   'P 1'
#
loop_
_entity.id
_entity.type
_entity.pdbx_description
1 polymer ?
#
loop_
_entity_poly.entity_id
_entity_poly.type
_entity_poly.pdbx_seq_one_letter_code
_entity_poly.pdbx_strand_id
1 'polypeptide(L)'
;MRVLVGSAVLAMIFSGGAAQAQRAIGPVSAWMVPADYPEDAAADGRGGIVTMQFRIAASGRVEKCRPIFSSAQAALARISCQRIEERGRYVPAHDAAGTPVASEGQLRARWNPQTRGVTVESQFGGAMPLGEPGAWMTDNDYAVVTQGRGDSDAELLFDIGTDGRLTRCAFSALGNAETSRRTCQLFAQRARFRPPVGDHGEPLAVQGTITMHWRH
;
A
#
# COMPACT_ATOMS: atom_id res chain seq x y z
N MET A 1 21.16 -18.44 -57.70
CA MET A 1 19.99 -17.63 -57.33
C MET A 1 18.95 -18.55 -56.69
N ARG A 2 18.87 -18.60 -55.35
CA ARG A 2 17.86 -19.37 -54.60
C ARG A 2 17.32 -18.45 -53.50
N VAL A 3 16.01 -18.28 -53.52
CA VAL A 3 15.23 -17.31 -52.74
C VAL A 3 15.06 -17.83 -51.31
N LEU A 4 15.36 -16.98 -50.31
CA LEU A 4 15.04 -17.18 -48.90
C LEU A 4 13.54 -16.94 -48.70
N VAL A 5 12.80 -17.94 -48.20
CA VAL A 5 11.43 -17.75 -47.72
C VAL A 5 11.52 -17.54 -46.20
N GLY A 6 11.49 -16.28 -45.78
CA GLY A 6 11.42 -15.90 -44.37
C GLY A 6 9.95 -15.79 -43.93
N SER A 7 9.47 -16.73 -43.13
CA SER A 7 8.19 -16.61 -42.44
C SER A 7 8.35 -15.67 -41.25
N ALA A 8 7.89 -14.43 -41.39
CA ALA A 8 7.76 -13.50 -40.27
C ALA A 8 6.56 -13.91 -39.41
N VAL A 9 6.81 -14.40 -38.19
CA VAL A 9 5.77 -14.58 -37.18
C VAL A 9 5.46 -13.21 -36.60
N LEU A 10 4.25 -12.71 -36.85
CA LEU A 10 3.73 -11.48 -36.28
C LEU A 10 3.49 -11.70 -34.78
N ALA A 11 4.41 -11.23 -33.94
CA ALA A 11 4.21 -11.24 -32.49
C ALA A 11 3.07 -10.28 -32.14
N MET A 12 1.91 -10.80 -31.74
CA MET A 12 0.86 -9.99 -31.13
C MET A 12 1.34 -9.55 -29.75
N ILE A 13 1.77 -8.28 -29.67
CA ILE A 13 2.04 -7.61 -28.40
C ILE A 13 0.68 -7.40 -27.74
N PHE A 14 0.33 -8.25 -26.77
CA PHE A 14 -0.72 -7.92 -25.82
C PHE A 14 -0.20 -6.78 -24.94
N SER A 15 -0.45 -5.56 -25.38
CA SER A 15 -0.43 -4.39 -24.50
C SER A 15 -1.54 -4.59 -23.49
N GLY A 16 -1.24 -5.28 -22.38
CA GLY A 16 -2.10 -5.34 -21.22
C GLY A 16 -2.27 -3.92 -20.71
N GLY A 17 -3.30 -3.22 -21.19
CA GLY A 17 -3.68 -1.91 -20.70
C GLY A 17 -3.86 -2.01 -19.20
N ALA A 18 -3.04 -1.27 -18.46
CA ALA A 18 -3.08 -1.32 -17.00
C ALA A 18 -4.50 -0.97 -16.57
N ALA A 19 -5.13 -1.89 -15.83
CA ALA A 19 -6.40 -1.62 -15.18
C ALA A 19 -6.35 -0.25 -14.49
N GLN A 20 -7.39 0.59 -14.59
CA GLN A 20 -7.51 1.80 -13.78
C GLN A 20 -7.56 1.42 -12.30
N ALA A 21 -6.90 2.17 -11.42
CA ALA A 21 -6.91 1.81 -10.00
C ALA A 21 -8.23 2.21 -9.36
N GLN A 22 -8.45 1.63 -8.18
CA GLN A 22 -9.56 1.99 -7.33
C GLN A 22 -9.41 3.39 -6.72
N ARG A 23 -10.52 3.93 -6.23
CA ARG A 23 -10.57 5.14 -5.40
C ARG A 23 -11.49 4.91 -4.21
N ALA A 24 -11.08 5.33 -3.01
CA ALA A 24 -11.94 5.31 -1.84
C ALA A 24 -13.13 6.30 -2.00
N ILE A 25 -14.33 5.87 -1.63
CA ILE A 25 -15.51 6.74 -1.59
C ILE A 25 -15.54 7.43 -0.23
N GLY A 26 -15.26 8.73 -0.25
CA GLY A 26 -15.12 9.54 0.95
C GLY A 26 -13.79 9.31 1.68
N PRO A 27 -13.58 10.00 2.82
CA PRO A 27 -12.35 9.86 3.59
C PRO A 27 -12.31 8.51 4.31
N VAL A 28 -11.18 7.79 4.19
CA VAL A 28 -10.98 6.51 4.88
C VAL A 28 -11.03 6.62 6.41
N SER A 29 -10.79 7.82 6.95
CA SER A 29 -10.93 8.13 8.38
C SER A 29 -12.38 8.06 8.88
N ALA A 30 -13.38 8.05 7.99
CA ALA A 30 -14.77 7.85 8.38
C ALA A 30 -15.13 6.36 8.57
N TRP A 31 -14.27 5.43 8.15
CA TRP A 31 -14.59 4.00 8.19
C TRP A 31 -14.29 3.37 9.55
N MET A 32 -13.38 3.94 10.33
CA MET A 32 -13.22 3.63 11.75
C MET A 32 -13.21 4.91 12.55
N VAL A 33 -14.02 4.95 13.60
CA VAL A 33 -14.23 6.12 14.44
C VAL A 33 -13.88 5.81 15.90
N PRO A 34 -13.66 6.81 16.76
CA PRO A 34 -13.37 6.59 18.19
C PRO A 34 -14.40 5.71 18.90
N ALA A 35 -15.67 5.73 18.49
CA ALA A 35 -16.72 4.88 19.06
C ALA A 35 -16.54 3.37 18.77
N ASP A 36 -15.64 3.00 17.84
CA ASP A 36 -15.29 1.60 17.57
C ASP A 36 -14.22 1.06 18.52
N TYR A 37 -13.69 1.87 19.44
CA TYR A 37 -12.68 1.44 20.41
C TYR A 37 -13.27 0.42 21.40
N PRO A 38 -12.77 -0.82 21.46
CA PRO A 38 -13.27 -1.83 22.38
C PRO A 38 -13.13 -1.40 23.85
N GLU A 39 -14.18 -1.59 24.65
CA GLU A 39 -14.19 -1.17 26.06
C GLU A 39 -13.09 -1.84 26.89
N ASP A 40 -12.81 -3.12 26.64
CA ASP A 40 -11.74 -3.88 27.29
C ASP A 40 -10.37 -3.29 26.99
N ALA A 41 -10.08 -3.01 25.71
CA ALA A 41 -8.84 -2.38 25.28
C ALA A 41 -8.68 -0.97 25.87
N ALA A 42 -9.78 -0.22 25.96
CA ALA A 42 -9.78 1.13 26.52
C ALA A 42 -9.58 1.13 28.04
N ALA A 43 -10.15 0.17 28.75
CA ALA A 43 -9.98 0.00 30.20
C ALA A 43 -8.53 -0.36 30.56
N ASP A 44 -7.90 -1.22 29.75
CA ASP A 44 -6.52 -1.67 29.96
C ASP A 44 -5.46 -0.69 29.39
N GLY A 45 -5.88 0.45 28.82
CA GLY A 45 -4.98 1.44 28.23
C GLY A 45 -4.19 0.91 27.02
N ARG A 46 -4.77 -0.02 26.25
CA ARG A 46 -4.10 -0.76 25.16
C ARG A 46 -4.34 -0.10 23.82
N GLY A 47 -3.26 0.28 23.12
CA GLY A 47 -3.32 0.78 21.74
C GLY A 47 -2.40 0.02 20.81
N GLY A 48 -2.06 0.66 19.69
CA GLY A 48 -1.06 0.14 18.75
C GLY A 48 -1.41 0.42 17.31
N ILE A 49 -0.63 -0.18 16.42
CA ILE A 49 -0.78 -0.04 14.97
C ILE A 49 -1.30 -1.36 14.42
N VAL A 50 -2.27 -1.29 13.50
CA VAL A 50 -2.77 -2.42 12.72
C VAL A 50 -2.66 -2.05 11.24
N THR A 51 -1.85 -2.77 10.49
CA THR A 51 -1.82 -2.68 9.04
C THR A 51 -2.64 -3.82 8.45
N MET A 52 -3.63 -3.48 7.65
CA MET A 52 -4.56 -4.44 7.04
C MET A 52 -4.34 -4.51 5.54
N GLN A 53 -4.48 -5.73 5.00
CA GLN A 53 -4.70 -5.97 3.58
C GLN A 53 -6.09 -6.56 3.38
N PHE A 54 -6.76 -6.17 2.31
CA PHE A 54 -8.10 -6.65 2.00
C PHE A 54 -8.33 -6.63 0.50
N ARG A 55 -9.31 -7.40 0.04
CA ARG A 55 -9.75 -7.41 -1.34
C ARG A 55 -10.89 -6.40 -1.53
N ILE A 56 -10.83 -5.63 -2.61
CA ILE A 56 -11.94 -4.84 -3.13
C ILE A 56 -12.58 -5.62 -4.26
N ALA A 57 -13.83 -6.05 -4.07
CA ALA A 57 -14.59 -6.75 -5.10
C ALA A 57 -14.88 -5.83 -6.30
N ALA A 58 -15.27 -6.40 -7.43
CA ALA A 58 -15.72 -5.65 -8.62
C ALA A 58 -16.95 -4.76 -8.35
N SER A 59 -17.67 -5.00 -7.25
CA SER A 59 -18.75 -4.15 -6.75
C SER A 59 -18.27 -2.91 -5.95
N GLY A 60 -16.97 -2.78 -5.70
CA GLY A 60 -16.41 -1.74 -4.84
C GLY A 60 -16.51 -2.02 -3.33
N ARG A 61 -16.99 -3.20 -2.95
CA ARG A 61 -17.09 -3.64 -1.54
C ARG A 61 -15.77 -4.24 -1.06
N VAL A 62 -15.41 -3.98 0.19
CA VAL A 62 -14.27 -4.63 0.83
C VAL A 62 -14.67 -6.02 1.34
N GLU A 63 -13.80 -7.00 1.12
CA GLU A 63 -13.93 -8.39 1.57
C GLU A 63 -12.56 -9.00 1.92
N LYS A 64 -12.55 -10.08 2.71
CA LYS A 64 -11.34 -10.86 3.03
C LYS A 64 -10.23 -10.01 3.67
N CYS A 65 -10.61 -9.13 4.59
CA CYS A 65 -9.64 -8.35 5.34
C CYS A 65 -8.82 -9.23 6.28
N ARG A 66 -7.51 -8.99 6.29
CA ARG A 66 -6.56 -9.61 7.22
C ARG A 66 -5.52 -8.59 7.70
N PRO A 67 -5.16 -8.61 8.99
CA PRO A 67 -3.97 -7.91 9.46
C PRO A 67 -2.72 -8.53 8.83
N ILE A 68 -1.87 -7.71 8.22
CA ILE A 68 -0.55 -8.12 7.72
C ILE A 68 0.59 -7.66 8.64
N PHE A 69 0.30 -6.74 9.56
CA PHE A 69 1.16 -6.35 10.68
C PHE A 69 0.28 -5.83 11.81
N SER A 70 0.60 -6.14 13.06
CA SER A 70 -0.07 -5.56 14.23
C SER A 70 0.88 -5.49 15.42
N SER A 71 1.02 -4.30 16.00
CA SER A 71 1.56 -4.12 17.36
C SER A 71 0.46 -4.01 18.42
N ALA A 72 -0.80 -3.97 17.99
CA ALA A 72 -1.98 -3.90 18.85
C ALA A 72 -2.46 -5.31 19.26
N GLN A 73 -3.29 -5.35 20.31
CA GLN A 73 -3.94 -6.60 20.75
C GLN A 73 -4.92 -7.15 19.71
N ALA A 74 -5.24 -8.45 19.82
CA ALA A 74 -6.11 -9.15 18.88
C ALA A 74 -7.51 -8.52 18.74
N ALA A 75 -8.07 -7.91 19.80
CA ALA A 75 -9.35 -7.22 19.72
C ALA A 75 -9.31 -5.98 18.79
N LEU A 76 -8.24 -5.18 18.87
CA LEU A 76 -8.05 -4.00 18.03
C LEU A 76 -7.80 -4.41 16.56
N ALA A 77 -7.03 -5.46 16.33
CA ALA A 77 -6.83 -6.00 14.98
C ALA A 77 -8.16 -6.51 14.37
N ARG A 78 -8.96 -7.22 15.16
CA ARG A 78 -10.26 -7.76 14.74
C ARG A 78 -11.27 -6.65 14.40
N ILE A 79 -11.45 -5.68 15.29
CA ILE A 79 -12.41 -4.59 15.06
C ILE A 79 -12.00 -3.74 13.87
N SER A 80 -10.69 -3.56 13.63
CA SER A 80 -10.19 -2.81 12.48
C SER A 80 -10.66 -3.45 11.16
N CYS A 81 -10.45 -4.76 11.00
CA CYS A 81 -10.91 -5.45 9.79
C CYS A 81 -12.44 -5.48 9.67
N GLN A 82 -13.16 -5.76 10.77
CA GLN A 82 -14.62 -5.77 10.77
C GLN A 82 -15.20 -4.44 10.25
N ARG A 83 -14.70 -3.30 10.76
CA ARG A 83 -15.20 -1.99 10.35
C ARG A 83 -14.88 -1.63 8.91
N ILE A 84 -13.71 -2.01 8.42
CA ILE A 84 -13.34 -1.80 7.03
C ILE A 84 -14.19 -2.67 6.08
N GLU A 85 -14.51 -3.91 6.43
CA GLU A 85 -15.42 -4.75 5.63
C GLU A 85 -16.86 -4.21 5.63
N GLU A 86 -17.35 -3.74 6.79
CA GLU A 86 -18.70 -3.19 6.91
C GLU A 86 -18.85 -1.87 6.15
N ARG A 87 -17.90 -0.94 6.31
CA ARG A 87 -18.05 0.47 5.92
C ARG A 87 -17.17 0.89 4.74
N GLY A 88 -16.11 0.16 4.44
CA GLY A 88 -15.21 0.46 3.33
C GLY A 88 -15.93 0.39 1.98
N ARG A 89 -15.86 1.47 1.21
CA ARG A 89 -16.48 1.58 -0.11
C ARG A 89 -15.50 2.21 -1.08
N TYR A 90 -15.40 1.61 -2.26
CA TYR A 90 -14.48 2.02 -3.31
C TYR A 90 -15.22 2.15 -4.64
N VAL A 91 -14.76 3.05 -5.49
CA VAL A 91 -14.86 2.87 -6.93
C VAL A 91 -13.88 1.75 -7.30
N PRO A 92 -14.35 0.64 -7.91
CA PRO A 92 -13.49 -0.52 -8.19
C PRO A 92 -12.42 -0.18 -9.24
N ALA A 93 -11.40 -1.03 -9.31
CA ALA A 93 -10.49 -1.02 -10.45
C ALA A 93 -11.25 -1.45 -11.72
N HIS A 94 -10.82 -1.00 -12.89
CA HIS A 94 -11.41 -1.40 -14.18
C HIS A 94 -10.33 -1.94 -15.11
N ASP A 95 -10.58 -3.01 -15.87
CA ASP A 95 -9.63 -3.51 -16.87
C ASP A 95 -9.52 -2.59 -18.11
N ALA A 96 -8.74 -3.00 -19.11
CA ALA A 96 -8.54 -2.22 -20.34
C ALA A 96 -9.83 -2.03 -21.17
N ALA A 97 -10.84 -2.87 -20.96
CA ALA A 97 -12.15 -2.74 -21.60
C ALA A 97 -13.12 -1.88 -20.78
N GLY A 98 -12.68 -1.35 -19.62
CA GLY A 98 -13.53 -0.58 -18.71
C GLY A 98 -14.43 -1.46 -17.84
N THR A 99 -14.17 -2.78 -17.76
CA THR A 99 -14.96 -3.69 -16.92
C THR A 99 -14.48 -3.62 -15.48
N PRO A 100 -15.35 -3.46 -14.47
CA PRO A 100 -14.95 -3.52 -13.08
C PRO A 100 -14.30 -4.86 -12.73
N VAL A 101 -13.11 -4.80 -12.15
CA VAL A 101 -12.35 -5.96 -11.70
C VAL A 101 -12.00 -5.83 -10.23
N ALA A 102 -11.89 -6.99 -9.58
CA ALA A 102 -11.46 -7.00 -8.19
C ALA A 102 -9.97 -6.68 -8.06
N SER A 103 -9.62 -6.11 -6.92
CA SER A 103 -8.30 -5.53 -6.67
C SER A 103 -7.96 -5.67 -5.18
N GLU A 104 -6.72 -5.38 -4.79
CA GLU A 104 -6.27 -5.41 -3.38
C GLU A 104 -6.15 -3.99 -2.81
N GLY A 105 -6.37 -3.82 -1.52
CA GLY A 105 -6.24 -2.57 -0.80
C GLY A 105 -5.49 -2.75 0.51
N GLN A 106 -4.96 -1.65 1.03
CA GLN A 106 -4.31 -1.61 2.34
C GLN A 106 -4.65 -0.32 3.08
N LEU A 107 -4.83 -0.46 4.39
CA LEU A 107 -4.98 0.66 5.33
C LEU A 107 -4.18 0.39 6.58
N ARG A 108 -3.70 1.46 7.21
CA ARG A 108 -3.09 1.44 8.53
C ARG A 108 -4.01 2.16 9.51
N ALA A 109 -4.33 1.48 10.61
CA ALA A 109 -5.05 2.03 11.74
C ALA A 109 -4.09 2.22 12.91
N ARG A 110 -4.11 3.41 13.53
CA ARG A 110 -3.37 3.71 14.76
C ARG A 110 -4.36 3.99 15.88
N TRP A 111 -4.42 3.09 16.84
CA TRP A 111 -5.27 3.18 18.02
C TRP A 111 -4.50 3.84 19.17
N ASN A 112 -5.05 4.94 19.70
CA ASN A 112 -4.44 5.71 20.79
C ASN A 112 -5.26 5.55 22.08
N PRO A 113 -4.70 4.94 23.14
CA PRO A 113 -5.41 4.70 24.39
C PRO A 113 -5.65 5.96 25.22
N GLN A 114 -4.80 6.98 25.08
CA GLN A 114 -4.94 8.23 25.85
C GLN A 114 -6.15 9.05 25.37
N THR A 115 -6.36 9.10 24.06
CA THR A 115 -7.48 9.82 23.46
C THR A 115 -8.69 8.94 23.18
N ARG A 116 -8.56 7.61 23.36
CA ARG A 116 -9.48 6.59 22.84
C ARG A 116 -9.81 6.82 21.36
N GLY A 117 -8.83 7.31 20.60
CA GLY A 117 -8.97 7.66 19.20
C GLY A 117 -8.40 6.61 18.26
N VAL A 118 -8.80 6.68 17.00
CA VAL A 118 -8.20 5.93 15.89
C VAL A 118 -7.89 6.88 14.74
N THR A 119 -6.67 6.79 14.21
CA THR A 119 -6.29 7.44 12.95
C THR A 119 -6.17 6.37 11.87
N VAL A 120 -6.85 6.57 10.75
CA VAL A 120 -6.81 5.65 9.60
C VAL A 120 -6.15 6.34 8.42
N GLU A 121 -5.16 5.69 7.84
CA GLU A 121 -4.40 6.21 6.71
C GLU A 121 -4.20 5.15 5.62
N SER A 122 -4.11 5.58 4.38
CA SER A 122 -3.66 4.72 3.28
C SER A 122 -2.16 4.85 3.13
N GLN A 123 -1.42 3.75 3.28
CA GLN A 123 0.05 3.73 3.25
C GLN A 123 0.63 4.28 1.93
N PHE A 124 -0.12 4.20 0.83
CA PHE A 124 0.32 4.68 -0.49
C PHE A 124 -0.60 5.76 -1.05
N GLY A 125 -1.34 6.47 -0.19
CA GLY A 125 -2.27 7.53 -0.62
C GLY A 125 -3.40 7.01 -1.51
N GLY A 126 -3.74 5.73 -1.40
CA GLY A 126 -4.72 5.04 -2.25
C GLY A 126 -4.12 4.35 -3.48
N ALA A 127 -2.85 4.57 -3.80
CA ALA A 127 -2.19 3.85 -4.88
C ALA A 127 -2.04 2.37 -4.55
N MET A 128 -2.26 1.53 -5.54
CA MET A 128 -2.11 0.09 -5.38
C MET A 128 -0.72 -0.36 -5.78
N PRO A 129 -0.02 -1.15 -4.96
CA PRO A 129 1.23 -1.75 -5.40
C PRO A 129 1.00 -2.74 -6.55
N LEU A 130 1.91 -2.72 -7.52
CA LEU A 130 1.96 -3.70 -8.61
C LEU A 130 2.96 -4.80 -8.26
N GLY A 131 2.48 -6.03 -8.16
CA GLY A 131 3.24 -7.14 -7.60
C GLY A 131 3.26 -7.11 -6.07
N GLU A 132 4.09 -7.95 -5.48
CA GLU A 132 4.22 -8.03 -4.02
C GLU A 132 5.16 -6.93 -3.51
N PRO A 133 4.71 -6.00 -2.63
CA PRO A 133 5.57 -4.96 -2.08
C PRO A 133 6.84 -5.50 -1.39
N GLY A 134 6.74 -6.68 -0.77
CA GLY A 134 7.87 -7.37 -0.14
C GLY A 134 8.95 -7.81 -1.13
N ALA A 135 8.66 -7.88 -2.43
CA ALA A 135 9.66 -8.17 -3.46
C ALA A 135 10.47 -6.95 -3.87
N TRP A 136 10.04 -5.73 -3.52
CA TRP A 136 10.79 -4.52 -3.87
C TRP A 136 12.00 -4.31 -2.96
N MET A 137 11.95 -4.79 -1.72
CA MET A 137 13.02 -4.69 -0.73
C MET A 137 13.04 -5.99 0.08
N THR A 138 14.09 -6.78 -0.08
CA THR A 138 14.20 -8.15 0.43
C THR A 138 15.36 -8.29 1.40
N ASP A 139 15.42 -9.38 2.16
CA ASP A 139 16.53 -9.67 3.08
C ASP A 139 17.89 -9.72 2.37
N ASN A 140 17.93 -10.12 1.09
CA ASN A 140 19.14 -10.12 0.26
C ASN A 140 19.72 -8.70 0.06
N ASP A 141 18.90 -7.67 0.21
CA ASP A 141 19.33 -6.28 0.11
C ASP A 141 19.96 -5.77 1.43
N TYR A 142 19.84 -6.51 2.54
CA TYR A 142 20.29 -6.05 3.88
C TYR A 142 21.74 -5.60 3.87
N ALA A 143 22.67 -6.45 3.41
CA ALA A 143 24.10 -6.13 3.42
C ALA A 143 24.42 -4.91 2.55
N VAL A 144 23.71 -4.76 1.42
CA VAL A 144 23.90 -3.64 0.50
C VAL A 144 23.37 -2.34 1.10
N VAL A 145 22.23 -2.39 1.80
CA VAL A 145 21.59 -1.21 2.39
C VAL A 145 22.29 -0.78 3.68
N THR A 146 22.52 -1.69 4.62
CA THR A 146 23.11 -1.37 5.93
C THR A 146 24.63 -1.20 5.87
N GLN A 147 25.31 -1.85 4.91
CA GLN A 147 26.78 -1.88 4.81
C GLN A 147 27.47 -2.22 6.13
N GLY A 148 26.92 -3.19 6.87
CA GLY A 148 27.51 -3.67 8.14
C GLY A 148 27.37 -2.69 9.30
N ARG A 149 26.56 -1.63 9.19
CA ARG A 149 26.29 -0.68 10.28
C ARG A 149 25.28 -1.17 11.32
N GLY A 150 24.86 -2.43 11.20
CA GLY A 150 23.85 -3.05 12.05
C GLY A 150 22.43 -2.69 11.66
N ASP A 151 21.52 -3.22 12.46
CA ASP A 151 20.08 -3.10 12.30
C ASP A 151 19.62 -1.65 12.38
N SER A 152 18.71 -1.27 11.49
CA SER A 152 18.17 0.08 11.44
C SER A 152 16.80 0.08 10.80
N ASP A 153 15.98 1.03 11.24
CA ASP A 153 14.73 1.35 10.55
C ASP A 153 14.96 2.45 9.53
N ALA A 154 14.17 2.42 8.47
CA ALA A 154 14.07 3.46 7.46
C ALA A 154 12.60 3.82 7.26
N GLU A 155 12.20 4.97 7.79
CA GLU A 155 10.87 5.53 7.57
C GLU A 155 10.91 6.46 6.36
N LEU A 156 10.21 6.08 5.29
CA LEU A 156 10.21 6.81 4.03
C LEU A 156 8.90 7.59 3.87
N LEU A 157 9.01 8.80 3.30
CA LEU A 157 7.91 9.61 2.81
C LEU A 157 8.15 9.85 1.32
N PHE A 158 7.18 9.55 0.47
CA PHE A 158 7.37 9.58 -0.97
C PHE A 158 6.14 10.06 -1.71
N ASP A 159 6.39 10.60 -2.91
CA ASP A 159 5.35 11.00 -3.85
C ASP A 159 5.29 9.98 -4.98
N ILE A 160 4.10 9.49 -5.29
CA ILE A 160 3.80 8.65 -6.46
C ILE A 160 3.21 9.56 -7.53
N GLY A 161 3.86 9.61 -8.69
CA GLY A 161 3.39 10.32 -9.86
C GLY A 161 2.22 9.62 -10.55
N THR A 162 1.60 10.32 -11.49
CA THR A 162 0.49 9.81 -12.30
C THR A 162 0.88 8.66 -13.23
N ASP A 163 2.17 8.40 -13.40
CA ASP A 163 2.73 7.24 -14.11
C ASP A 163 2.94 6.01 -13.20
N GLY A 164 2.60 6.11 -11.92
CA GLY A 164 2.77 5.01 -10.96
C GLY A 164 4.21 4.81 -10.49
N ARG A 165 5.09 5.78 -10.73
CA ARG A 165 6.49 5.75 -10.23
C ARG A 165 6.69 6.79 -9.14
N LEU A 166 7.73 6.59 -8.35
CA LEU A 166 8.13 7.59 -7.37
C LEU A 166 8.70 8.82 -8.08
N THR A 167 8.18 10.00 -7.73
CA THR A 167 8.72 11.30 -8.18
C THR A 167 9.57 11.97 -7.10
N ARG A 168 9.35 11.61 -5.84
CA ARG A 168 10.18 12.02 -4.70
C ARG A 168 10.26 10.88 -3.68
N CYS A 169 11.42 10.70 -3.06
CA CYS A 169 11.59 9.86 -1.86
C CYS A 169 12.43 10.62 -0.85
N ALA A 170 11.86 10.84 0.34
CA ALA A 170 12.48 11.42 1.51
C ALA A 170 12.40 10.42 2.67
N PHE A 171 13.09 10.72 3.76
CA PHE A 171 13.09 9.89 4.95
C PHE A 171 13.13 10.73 6.22
N SER A 172 12.64 10.14 7.31
CA SER A 172 12.72 10.74 8.65
C SER A 172 14.18 10.94 9.06
N ALA A 173 14.48 12.02 9.78
CA ALA A 173 15.80 12.24 10.39
C ALA A 173 16.10 11.24 11.53
N LEU A 174 15.09 10.50 11.98
CA LEU A 174 15.22 9.46 13.00
C LEU A 174 15.76 8.17 12.34
N GLY A 175 16.99 7.80 12.68
CA GLY A 175 17.65 6.58 12.19
C GLY A 175 18.96 6.83 11.46
N ASN A 176 19.49 5.80 10.80
CA ASN A 176 20.71 5.93 10.02
C ASN A 176 20.40 6.56 8.65
N ALA A 177 20.89 7.79 8.42
CA ALA A 177 20.64 8.55 7.20
C ALA A 177 21.10 7.82 5.93
N GLU A 178 22.21 7.10 6.00
CA GLU A 178 22.76 6.40 4.84
C GLU A 178 21.99 5.11 4.52
N THR A 179 21.55 4.36 5.54
CA THR A 179 20.58 3.24 5.37
C THR A 179 19.28 3.75 4.75
N SER A 180 18.74 4.86 5.25
CA SER A 180 17.50 5.44 4.75
C SER A 180 17.63 5.93 3.30
N ARG A 181 18.73 6.60 2.97
CA ARG A 181 19.05 7.02 1.59
C ARG A 181 19.10 5.84 0.62
N ARG A 182 19.78 4.75 0.99
CA ARG A 182 19.86 3.54 0.14
C ARG A 182 18.53 2.81 0.04
N THR A 183 17.75 2.76 1.13
CA THR A 183 16.38 2.22 1.11
C THR A 183 15.52 3.01 0.12
N CYS A 184 15.57 4.35 0.14
CA CYS A 184 14.89 5.19 -0.85
C CYS A 184 15.32 4.90 -2.29
N GLN A 185 16.63 4.72 -2.54
CA GLN A 185 17.13 4.40 -3.88
C GLN A 185 16.60 3.06 -4.39
N LEU A 186 16.64 2.03 -3.54
CA LEU A 186 16.13 0.69 -3.84
C LEU A 186 14.63 0.73 -4.14
N PHE A 187 13.88 1.40 -3.27
CA PHE A 187 12.43 1.55 -3.39
C PHE A 187 12.05 2.30 -4.67
N ALA A 188 12.68 3.43 -4.97
CA ALA A 188 12.41 4.20 -6.18
C ALA A 188 12.72 3.41 -7.47
N GLN A 189 13.76 2.57 -7.47
CA GLN A 189 14.11 1.73 -8.62
C GLN A 189 13.05 0.65 -8.90
N ARG A 190 12.56 -0.01 -7.85
CA ARG A 190 11.77 -1.24 -7.96
C ARG A 190 10.26 -1.05 -7.80
N ALA A 191 9.84 -0.09 -6.98
CA ALA A 191 8.43 0.07 -6.66
C ALA A 191 7.63 0.56 -7.88
N ARG A 192 6.49 -0.08 -8.09
CA ARG A 192 5.56 0.24 -9.18
C ARG A 192 4.16 0.27 -8.61
N PHE A 193 3.42 1.30 -8.98
CA PHE A 193 2.08 1.51 -8.46
C PHE A 193 1.09 1.67 -9.60
N ARG A 194 -0.17 1.40 -9.26
CA ARG A 194 -1.33 1.87 -10.00
C ARG A 194 -1.89 3.08 -9.24
N PRO A 195 -1.77 4.31 -9.77
CA PRO A 195 -2.28 5.51 -9.11
C PRO A 195 -3.81 5.47 -8.98
N PRO A 196 -4.40 5.97 -7.87
CA PRO A 196 -5.84 6.13 -7.77
C PRO A 196 -6.34 7.09 -8.85
N VAL A 197 -7.59 6.91 -9.27
CA VAL A 197 -8.22 7.79 -10.25
C VAL A 197 -9.17 8.77 -9.56
N GLY A 198 -9.31 9.98 -10.11
CA GLY A 198 -10.29 10.96 -9.64
C GLY A 198 -11.71 10.66 -10.09
N ASP A 199 -12.60 11.66 -9.96
CA ASP A 199 -14.02 11.52 -10.32
C ASP A 199 -14.23 11.40 -11.84
N HIS A 200 -13.28 11.90 -12.65
CA HIS A 200 -13.33 11.85 -14.11
C HIS A 200 -12.40 10.77 -14.70
N GLY A 201 -11.85 9.88 -13.87
CA GLY A 201 -11.00 8.77 -14.31
C GLY A 201 -9.54 9.15 -14.56
N GLU A 202 -9.14 10.39 -14.29
CA GLU A 202 -7.78 10.88 -14.38
C GLU A 202 -6.89 10.28 -13.26
N PRO A 203 -5.66 9.85 -13.55
CA PRO A 203 -4.74 9.37 -12.51
C PRO A 203 -4.35 10.53 -11.59
N LEU A 204 -4.34 10.28 -10.27
CA LEU A 204 -3.97 11.24 -9.25
C LEU A 204 -2.55 10.95 -8.73
N ALA A 205 -1.72 11.99 -8.66
CA ALA A 205 -0.49 11.92 -7.90
C ALA A 205 -0.82 11.91 -6.40
N VAL A 206 -0.18 11.03 -5.64
CA VAL A 206 -0.47 10.82 -4.22
C VAL A 206 0.79 10.65 -3.41
N GLN A 207 0.67 10.82 -2.10
CA GLN A 207 1.79 10.63 -1.17
C GLN A 207 1.62 9.32 -0.41
N GLY A 208 2.74 8.69 -0.07
CA GLY A 208 2.77 7.48 0.72
C GLY A 208 3.85 7.51 1.79
N THR A 209 3.70 6.60 2.74
CA THR A 209 4.66 6.34 3.80
C THR A 209 4.88 4.83 3.94
N ILE A 210 6.12 4.43 4.22
CA ILE A 210 6.44 3.05 4.56
C ILE A 210 7.55 3.04 5.60
N THR A 211 7.50 2.06 6.49
CA THR A 211 8.58 1.78 7.43
C THR A 211 9.22 0.46 7.03
N MET A 212 10.52 0.50 6.75
CA MET A 212 11.32 -0.70 6.50
C MET A 212 12.16 -1.02 7.73
N HIS A 213 12.13 -2.28 8.14
CA HIS A 213 12.92 -2.80 9.26
C HIS A 213 14.05 -3.66 8.71
N TRP A 214 15.27 -3.14 8.69
CA TRP A 214 16.45 -3.92 8.33
C TRP A 214 16.95 -4.64 9.58
N ARG A 215 16.84 -5.98 9.59
CA ARG A 215 17.28 -6.87 10.68
C ARG A 215 18.07 -8.05 10.11
N HIS A 216 19.01 -8.59 10.88
CA HIS A 216 19.73 -9.84 10.61
C HIS A 216 19.30 -10.94 11.59
#